data_AF-D2VPF9-F1
#
_entry.id   AF-D2VPF9-F1
#
_cell.length_a   1.000
_cell.length_b   1.000
_cell.length_c   1.000
_cell.angle_alpha   90.00
_cell.angle_beta   90.00
_cell.angle_gamma   90.00
#
_symmetry.space_group_name_H-M   'P 1'
#
loop_
_entity.id
_entity.type
_entity.pdbx_description
1 polymer ?
#
loop_
_entity_poly.entity_id
_entity_poly.type
_entity_poly.pdbx_seq_one_letter_code
_entity_poly.pdbx_strand_id
1 'polypeptide(L)'
;MQVFKNLEELKIDLNFSYTFAEHDLLTIMERDLIGNLKVLDVSGCASLNLSSLFSENSKVTKLEKLIIDQARVSLSSIANWKYASHLTYLSASDCSFTDQDFELLVAPNSNLCNLTYLNIQKSFKYSIDNMKEVKLSETLNFTQLKSLRMGWNMFSPFAISPRVKFNNMITLDMSGLKIGEKAFKSVIRNQSLKSLENLTVRECRLGWEFIEALVNPTINCLKSLKTLKMNDNKISNKGMILLSNSKLLSQLTIIELDINFIGIEGATSILENYEKFKHLKYISLKNNNFGKKLLEFRECNISNAIVDDCI
;
A
#
# COMPACT_ATOMS: atom_id res chain seq x y z
N MET A 1 19.91 3.76 35.33
CA MET A 1 20.11 3.03 34.05
C MET A 1 19.54 1.63 34.22
N GLN A 2 18.30 1.40 33.79
CA GLN A 2 17.65 0.08 33.91
C GLN A 2 18.32 -0.88 32.92
N VAL A 3 18.87 -1.98 33.42
CA VAL A 3 19.49 -3.03 32.60
C VAL A 3 18.36 -3.87 32.02
N PHE A 4 18.04 -3.66 30.74
CA PHE A 4 17.03 -4.44 30.01
C PHE A 4 17.53 -5.87 29.75
N LYS A 5 17.46 -6.76 30.75
CA LYS A 5 17.57 -8.19 30.51
C LYS A 5 16.31 -8.63 29.74
N ASN A 6 16.46 -8.93 28.46
CA ASN A 6 15.41 -9.40 27.51
C ASN A 6 14.56 -8.30 26.88
N LEU A 7 15.19 -7.42 26.10
CA LEU A 7 14.48 -6.48 25.24
C LEU A 7 14.00 -7.19 23.96
N GLU A 8 12.71 -7.51 23.86
CA GLU A 8 12.11 -8.08 22.64
C GLU A 8 11.57 -7.00 21.69
N GLU A 9 11.20 -5.84 22.22
CA GLU A 9 10.68 -4.72 21.44
C GLU A 9 11.39 -3.42 21.84
N LEU A 10 11.77 -2.63 20.84
CA LEU A 10 12.36 -1.32 21.01
C LEU A 10 11.66 -0.35 20.07
N LYS A 11 11.00 0.65 20.64
CA LYS A 11 10.47 1.79 19.90
C LYS A 11 11.19 3.05 20.35
N ILE A 12 11.70 3.79 19.39
CA ILE A 12 12.36 5.08 19.61
C ILE A 12 11.53 6.13 18.89
N ASP A 13 10.90 6.97 19.71
CA ASP A 13 10.06 8.07 19.24
C ASP A 13 10.76 9.37 19.58
N LEU A 14 11.25 10.08 18.56
CA LEU A 14 11.94 11.36 18.71
C LEU A 14 10.98 12.56 18.69
N ASN A 15 9.67 12.36 18.92
CA ASN A 15 8.67 13.44 18.96
C ASN A 15 8.82 14.43 20.14
N PHE A 16 9.86 14.30 20.97
CA PHE A 16 10.22 15.34 21.94
C PHE A 16 11.61 15.87 21.63
N SER A 17 11.68 17.19 21.50
CA SER A 17 12.92 17.98 21.52
C SER A 17 13.93 17.38 22.51
N TYR A 18 15.17 17.22 22.05
CA TYR A 18 16.35 16.64 22.71
C TYR A 18 16.67 15.18 22.38
N THR A 19 17.50 15.03 21.34
CA THR A 19 18.71 14.19 21.35
C THR A 19 18.60 12.84 22.07
N PHE A 20 17.87 11.88 21.50
CA PHE A 20 18.41 10.52 21.51
C PHE A 20 19.57 10.54 20.52
N ALA A 21 20.79 10.66 21.03
CA ALA A 21 21.95 10.75 20.15
C ALA A 21 22.08 9.41 19.39
N GLU A 22 22.54 9.45 18.16
CA GLU A 22 22.97 8.26 17.39
C GLU A 22 23.84 7.31 18.24
N HIS A 23 24.65 7.91 19.11
CA HIS A 23 25.47 7.24 20.11
C HIS A 23 24.68 6.35 21.08
N ASP A 24 23.48 6.77 21.53
CA ASP A 24 22.67 6.00 22.49
C ASP A 24 22.08 4.75 21.86
N LEU A 25 21.64 4.85 20.58
CA LEU A 25 21.20 3.68 19.82
C LEU A 25 22.35 2.71 19.61
N LEU A 26 23.50 3.18 19.12
CA LEU A 26 24.69 2.35 18.91
C LEU A 26 25.12 1.68 20.22
N THR A 27 25.13 2.43 21.33
CA THR A 27 25.45 1.90 22.66
C THR A 27 24.46 0.82 23.11
N ILE A 28 23.17 0.94 22.77
CA ILE A 28 22.16 -0.09 23.07
C ILE A 28 22.36 -1.32 22.16
N MET A 29 22.67 -1.10 20.89
CA MET A 29 22.85 -2.15 19.88
C MET A 29 24.14 -2.94 20.05
N GLU A 30 25.17 -2.35 20.65
CA GLU A 30 26.43 -3.01 20.98
C GLU A 30 26.33 -3.86 22.26
N ARG A 31 25.24 -3.77 23.03
CA ARG A 31 25.03 -4.62 24.21
C ARG A 31 24.62 -6.03 23.80
N ASP A 32 25.13 -7.02 24.51
CA ASP A 32 24.80 -8.44 24.29
C ASP A 32 23.30 -8.76 24.49
N LEU A 33 22.55 -7.85 25.10
CA LEU A 33 21.13 -8.01 25.42
C LEU A 33 20.19 -7.81 24.22
N ILE A 34 20.66 -7.25 23.10
CA ILE A 34 19.82 -6.97 21.92
C ILE A 34 19.61 -8.18 20.99
N GLY A 35 20.31 -9.30 21.23
CA GLY A 35 20.17 -10.50 20.41
C GLY A 35 18.76 -11.11 20.42
N ASN A 36 17.93 -10.76 21.42
CA ASN A 36 16.54 -11.18 21.52
C ASN A 36 15.54 -10.18 20.92
N LEU A 37 16.00 -9.06 20.36
CA LEU A 37 15.13 -8.04 19.79
C LEU A 37 14.40 -8.59 18.56
N LYS A 38 13.07 -8.58 18.60
CA LYS A 38 12.16 -9.01 17.53
C LYS A 38 11.50 -7.83 16.83
N VAL A 39 11.26 -6.73 17.53
CA VAL A 39 10.61 -5.53 16.98
C VAL A 39 11.51 -4.32 17.19
N LEU A 40 11.79 -3.60 16.10
CA LEU A 40 12.50 -2.32 16.12
C LEU A 40 11.68 -1.30 15.34
N ASP A 41 11.32 -0.21 16.02
CA ASP A 41 10.71 0.97 15.42
C ASP A 41 11.58 2.19 15.72
N VAL A 42 12.18 2.74 14.66
CA VAL A 42 12.98 3.97 14.69
C VAL A 42 12.42 4.98 13.70
N SER A 43 11.09 5.03 13.57
CA SER A 43 10.43 5.98 12.67
C SER A 43 10.73 7.43 13.06
N GLY A 44 10.91 8.30 12.07
CA GLY A 44 11.24 9.71 12.30
C GLY A 44 12.70 9.97 12.71
N CYS A 45 13.50 8.91 12.83
CA CYS A 45 14.90 8.99 13.25
C CYS A 45 15.85 9.26 12.07
N ALA A 46 15.66 10.36 11.35
CA ALA A 46 16.39 10.64 10.11
C ALA A 46 17.92 10.77 10.28
N SER A 47 18.41 11.11 11.47
CA SER A 47 19.84 11.23 11.79
C SER A 47 20.49 9.93 12.25
N LEU A 48 19.71 8.88 12.55
CA LEU A 48 20.24 7.63 13.09
C LEU A 48 20.87 6.81 11.97
N ASN A 49 22.16 6.54 12.09
CA ASN A 49 22.88 5.64 11.20
C ASN A 49 22.62 4.18 11.60
N LEU A 50 21.85 3.47 10.77
CA LEU A 50 21.56 2.05 11.00
C LEU A 50 22.53 1.10 10.26
N SER A 51 23.62 1.59 9.68
CA SER A 51 24.55 0.72 8.94
C SER A 51 25.14 -0.40 9.80
N SER A 52 25.44 -0.11 11.07
CA SER A 52 25.94 -1.10 12.04
C SER A 52 24.91 -2.20 12.34
N LEU A 53 23.60 -1.87 12.34
CA LEU A 53 22.50 -2.81 12.55
C LEU A 53 22.50 -3.93 11.51
N PHE A 54 22.87 -3.59 10.28
CA PHE A 54 22.82 -4.50 9.14
C PHE A 54 24.20 -5.02 8.74
N SER A 55 25.22 -4.74 9.54
CA SER A 55 26.59 -5.24 9.31
C SER A 55 26.72 -6.74 9.60
N GLU A 56 27.79 -7.36 9.10
CA GLU A 56 28.09 -8.78 9.34
C GLU A 56 28.26 -9.11 10.83
N ASN A 57 28.70 -8.14 11.63
CA ASN A 57 28.92 -8.28 13.07
C ASN A 57 27.70 -7.85 13.91
N SER A 58 26.53 -7.68 13.28
CA SER A 58 25.33 -7.27 14.00
C SER A 58 24.97 -8.25 15.10
N LYS A 59 24.77 -7.73 16.31
CA LYS A 59 24.27 -8.49 17.46
C LYS A 59 22.75 -8.69 17.42
N VAL A 60 22.04 -7.94 16.60
CA VAL A 60 20.61 -8.16 16.34
C VAL A 60 20.51 -9.36 15.41
N THR A 61 19.86 -10.43 15.84
CA THR A 61 19.81 -11.68 15.05
C THR A 61 18.41 -12.25 14.90
N LYS A 62 17.43 -11.77 15.69
CA LYS A 62 16.05 -12.29 15.74
C LYS A 62 15.00 -11.27 15.30
N LEU A 63 15.39 -10.21 14.60
CA LEU A 63 14.44 -9.16 14.22
C LEU A 63 13.44 -9.71 13.20
N GLU A 64 12.15 -9.62 13.55
CA GLU A 64 11.03 -10.04 12.71
C GLU A 64 10.27 -8.84 12.13
N LYS A 65 10.27 -7.72 12.86
CA LYS A 65 9.56 -6.50 12.51
C LYS A 65 10.48 -5.29 12.58
N LEU A 66 10.62 -4.62 11.45
CA LEU A 66 11.41 -3.40 11.30
C LEU A 66 10.53 -2.26 10.78
N ILE A 67 10.50 -1.14 11.50
CA ILE A 67 9.86 0.11 11.09
C ILE A 67 10.92 1.21 11.10
N ILE A 68 11.19 1.76 9.92
CA ILE A 68 12.22 2.75 9.66
C ILE A 68 11.66 3.90 8.81
N ASP A 69 10.37 4.21 9.01
CA ASP A 69 9.71 5.25 8.24
C ASP A 69 10.44 6.60 8.46
N GLN A 70 10.74 7.33 7.39
CA GLN A 70 11.52 8.57 7.40
C GLN A 70 12.98 8.42 7.89
N ALA A 71 13.52 7.21 7.94
CA ALA A 71 14.93 6.99 8.28
C ALA A 71 15.86 7.07 7.06
N ARG A 72 17.12 7.42 7.29
CA ARG A 72 18.17 7.40 6.26
C ARG A 72 18.87 6.04 6.24
N VAL A 73 18.26 5.08 5.56
CA VAL A 73 18.79 3.71 5.42
C VAL A 73 18.70 3.30 3.97
N SER A 74 19.71 2.59 3.47
CA SER A 74 19.61 1.93 2.17
C SER A 74 18.93 0.58 2.33
N LEU A 75 17.96 0.30 1.46
CA LEU A 75 17.28 -0.99 1.42
C LEU A 75 18.27 -2.12 1.11
N SER A 76 19.32 -1.84 0.34
CA SER A 76 20.40 -2.79 0.05
C SER A 76 21.08 -3.30 1.31
N SER A 77 21.33 -2.43 2.31
CA SER A 77 21.91 -2.85 3.59
C SER A 77 21.00 -3.83 4.31
N ILE A 78 19.69 -3.57 4.31
CA ILE A 78 18.69 -4.45 4.91
C ILE A 78 18.59 -5.76 4.14
N ALA A 79 18.50 -5.73 2.81
CA ALA A 79 18.36 -6.92 1.98
C ALA A 79 19.60 -7.83 2.03
N ASN A 80 20.80 -7.26 2.18
CA ASN A 80 22.05 -8.00 2.30
C ASN A 80 22.37 -8.44 3.73
N TRP A 81 21.57 -8.01 4.71
CA TRP A 81 21.78 -8.39 6.09
C TRP A 81 21.60 -9.90 6.28
N LYS A 82 22.57 -10.54 6.94
CA LYS A 82 22.62 -12.00 7.17
C LYS A 82 21.33 -12.57 7.78
N TYR A 83 20.61 -11.78 8.57
CA TYR A 83 19.39 -12.20 9.27
C TYR A 83 18.10 -11.62 8.66
N ALA A 84 18.17 -10.99 7.49
CA ALA A 84 17.00 -10.39 6.85
C ALA A 84 15.88 -11.37 6.50
N SER A 85 16.19 -12.66 6.38
CA SER A 85 15.20 -13.72 6.19
C SER A 85 14.30 -13.95 7.40
N HIS A 86 14.64 -13.43 8.58
CA HIS A 86 13.75 -13.43 9.73
C HIS A 86 12.67 -12.34 9.64
N LEU A 87 12.87 -11.31 8.81
CA LEU A 87 11.90 -10.23 8.67
C LEU A 87 10.62 -10.75 8.02
N THR A 88 9.50 -10.55 8.72
CA THR A 88 8.15 -10.79 8.22
C THR A 88 7.38 -9.48 8.03
N TYR A 89 7.88 -8.38 8.61
CA TYR A 89 7.29 -7.05 8.52
C TYR A 89 8.38 -6.00 8.29
N LEU A 90 8.27 -5.25 7.19
CA LEU A 90 9.12 -4.10 6.91
C LEU A 90 8.26 -2.89 6.56
N SER A 91 8.39 -1.81 7.32
CA SER A 91 7.92 -0.48 6.94
C SER A 91 9.11 0.44 6.79
N ALA A 92 9.24 1.02 5.60
CA ALA A 92 10.29 1.95 5.24
C ALA A 92 9.72 3.02 4.32
N SER A 93 8.65 3.67 4.77
CA SER A 93 7.97 4.75 4.07
C SER A 93 8.75 6.06 4.18
N ASP A 94 8.74 6.85 3.11
CA ASP A 94 9.43 8.15 3.03
C ASP A 94 10.94 8.04 3.31
N CYS A 95 11.53 6.93 2.87
CA CYS A 95 12.97 6.77 2.77
C CYS A 95 13.48 7.37 1.45
N SER A 96 14.80 7.44 1.27
CA SER A 96 15.41 7.90 0.01
C SER A 96 16.08 6.72 -0.70
N PHE A 97 15.29 5.77 -1.18
CA PHE A 97 15.78 4.60 -1.90
C PHE A 97 16.11 4.92 -3.36
N THR A 98 17.07 4.17 -3.87
CA THR A 98 17.59 4.26 -5.24
C THR A 98 16.99 3.19 -6.14
N ASP A 99 17.22 3.30 -7.43
CA ASP A 99 16.85 2.26 -8.40
C ASP A 99 17.48 0.90 -8.05
N GLN A 100 18.73 0.89 -7.58
CA GLN A 100 19.43 -0.33 -7.17
C GLN A 100 18.76 -1.01 -5.97
N ASP A 101 18.23 -0.22 -5.04
CA ASP A 101 17.46 -0.72 -3.90
C ASP A 101 16.19 -1.45 -4.37
N PHE A 102 15.51 -0.91 -5.39
CA PHE A 102 14.33 -1.54 -5.96
C PHE A 102 14.67 -2.87 -6.64
N GLU A 103 15.75 -2.93 -7.41
CA GLU A 103 16.21 -4.17 -8.05
C GLU A 103 16.52 -5.28 -7.04
N LEU A 104 17.07 -4.92 -5.87
CA LEU A 104 17.35 -5.88 -4.79
C LEU A 104 16.09 -6.35 -4.08
N LEU A 105 15.12 -5.46 -3.89
CA LEU A 105 13.84 -5.78 -3.30
C LEU A 105 13.07 -6.82 -4.13
N VAL A 106 13.20 -6.75 -5.44
CA VAL A 106 12.42 -7.53 -6.41
C VAL A 106 13.22 -8.70 -7.02
N ALA A 107 14.44 -8.94 -6.55
CA ALA A 107 15.27 -10.05 -6.98
C ALA A 107 14.77 -11.39 -6.39
N PRO A 108 14.90 -12.53 -7.10
CA PRO A 108 14.36 -13.81 -6.64
C PRO A 108 15.01 -14.33 -5.36
N ASN A 109 16.29 -13.98 -5.17
CA ASN A 109 17.13 -14.40 -4.05
C ASN A 109 17.27 -13.31 -2.98
N SER A 110 16.32 -12.36 -2.93
CA SER A 110 16.31 -11.38 -1.85
C SER A 110 16.12 -12.10 -0.52
N ASN A 111 16.92 -11.76 0.49
CA ASN A 111 16.71 -12.27 1.85
C ASN A 111 15.39 -11.77 2.45
N LEU A 112 14.70 -10.83 1.80
CA LEU A 112 13.38 -10.33 2.22
C LEU A 112 12.21 -11.22 1.77
N CYS A 113 12.47 -12.46 1.35
CA CYS A 113 11.49 -13.38 0.77
C CYS A 113 10.38 -13.84 1.74
N ASN A 114 10.59 -13.71 3.06
CA ASN A 114 9.64 -14.10 4.10
C ASN A 114 8.69 -12.95 4.53
N LEU A 115 8.81 -11.77 3.92
CA LEU A 115 7.93 -10.66 4.22
C LEU A 115 6.46 -11.03 3.96
N THR A 116 5.63 -10.73 4.94
CA THR A 116 4.17 -10.77 4.85
C THR A 116 3.58 -9.36 4.76
N TYR A 117 4.33 -8.36 5.23
CA TYR A 117 3.99 -6.94 5.13
C TYR A 117 5.19 -6.16 4.61
N LEU A 118 4.95 -5.35 3.59
CA LEU A 118 5.92 -4.41 3.04
C LEU A 118 5.27 -3.04 2.82
N ASN A 119 5.87 -1.99 3.38
CA ASN A 119 5.53 -0.61 3.12
C ASN A 119 6.76 0.16 2.64
N ILE A 120 6.71 0.65 1.41
CA ILE A 120 7.74 1.46 0.74
C ILE A 120 7.13 2.73 0.14
N GLN A 121 6.03 3.23 0.71
CA GLN A 121 5.37 4.42 0.19
C GLN A 121 6.28 5.64 0.27
N LYS A 122 6.31 6.48 -0.78
CA LYS A 122 7.13 7.71 -0.84
C LYS A 122 8.64 7.48 -0.77
N SER A 123 9.11 6.26 -1.04
CA SER A 123 10.50 5.88 -0.83
C SER A 123 11.37 5.91 -2.09
N PHE A 124 10.76 5.94 -3.28
CA PHE A 124 11.43 6.01 -4.58
C PHE A 124 11.05 7.31 -5.28
N LYS A 125 11.80 8.37 -4.99
CA LYS A 125 11.51 9.76 -5.36
C LYS A 125 11.96 10.16 -6.77
N TYR A 126 12.69 9.29 -7.46
CA TYR A 126 13.17 9.53 -8.83
C TYR A 126 12.54 8.52 -9.78
N SER A 127 12.33 8.94 -11.03
CA SER A 127 11.63 8.12 -12.02
C SER A 127 12.44 6.87 -12.38
N ILE A 128 11.83 5.70 -12.21
CA ILE A 128 12.42 4.40 -12.54
C ILE A 128 12.25 4.07 -14.05
N ASP A 129 11.99 5.07 -14.90
CA ASP A 129 11.69 4.89 -16.33
C ASP A 129 12.80 4.14 -17.12
N ASN A 130 14.01 4.03 -16.57
CA ASN A 130 15.14 3.34 -17.19
C ASN A 130 15.26 1.85 -16.86
N MET A 131 14.49 1.31 -15.90
CA MET A 131 14.50 -0.13 -15.65
C MET A 131 13.70 -0.85 -16.74
N LYS A 132 14.41 -1.53 -17.65
CA LYS A 132 13.80 -2.36 -18.70
C LYS A 132 12.75 -3.30 -18.08
N GLU A 133 11.47 -3.02 -18.35
CA GLU A 133 10.25 -3.71 -17.84
C GLU A 133 10.35 -5.24 -17.80
N VAL A 134 11.14 -5.82 -18.71
CA VAL A 134 11.31 -7.25 -18.91
C VAL A 134 12.03 -7.94 -17.75
N LYS A 135 13.07 -7.32 -17.16
CA LYS A 135 13.97 -8.00 -16.20
C LYS A 135 13.35 -8.17 -14.80
N LEU A 136 12.47 -7.26 -14.40
CA LEU A 136 11.81 -7.24 -13.08
C LEU A 136 10.60 -8.20 -13.02
N SER A 137 9.90 -8.36 -14.15
CA SER A 137 8.65 -9.13 -14.22
C SER A 137 8.85 -10.65 -14.05
N GLU A 138 10.06 -11.14 -14.25
CA GLU A 138 10.43 -12.56 -14.14
C GLU A 138 11.02 -12.92 -12.78
N THR A 139 11.30 -11.93 -11.92
CA THR A 139 12.10 -12.10 -10.70
C THR A 139 11.34 -11.95 -9.39
N LEU A 140 10.12 -11.42 -9.46
CA LEU A 140 9.32 -11.06 -8.29
C LEU A 140 8.64 -12.27 -7.65
N ASN A 141 9.18 -12.73 -6.51
CA ASN A 141 8.55 -13.75 -5.67
C ASN A 141 8.04 -13.14 -4.35
N PHE A 142 6.92 -12.42 -4.41
CA PHE A 142 6.19 -11.93 -3.24
C PHE A 142 5.09 -12.90 -2.79
N THR A 143 5.34 -14.20 -2.89
CA THR A 143 4.32 -15.23 -2.63
C THR A 143 3.76 -15.17 -1.21
N GLN A 144 4.57 -14.74 -0.24
CA GLN A 144 4.18 -14.64 1.17
C GLN A 144 3.53 -13.29 1.54
N LEU A 145 3.63 -12.26 0.68
CA LEU A 145 3.05 -10.95 0.99
C LEU A 145 1.54 -11.03 1.12
N LYS A 146 1.06 -10.50 2.25
CA LYS A 146 -0.35 -10.25 2.55
C LYS A 146 -0.70 -8.77 2.38
N SER A 147 0.26 -7.88 2.60
CA SER A 147 0.07 -6.44 2.49
C SER A 147 1.25 -5.79 1.78
N LEU A 148 0.97 -5.08 0.70
CA LEU A 148 1.94 -4.27 -0.03
C LEU A 148 1.43 -2.83 -0.13
N ARG A 149 2.21 -1.90 0.43
CA ARG A 149 2.01 -0.46 0.27
C ARG A 149 3.17 0.12 -0.51
N MET A 150 2.89 0.57 -1.73
CA MET A 150 3.91 1.03 -2.67
C MET A 150 3.54 2.35 -3.37
N GLY A 151 2.49 3.01 -2.89
CA GLY A 151 2.05 4.30 -3.39
C GLY A 151 3.08 5.43 -3.28
N TRP A 152 2.83 6.51 -4.01
CA TRP A 152 3.58 7.76 -4.00
C TRP A 152 5.04 7.58 -4.39
N ASN A 153 5.31 6.60 -5.23
CA ASN A 153 6.61 6.36 -5.82
C ASN A 153 6.59 6.75 -7.31
N MET A 154 7.77 7.06 -7.84
CA MET A 154 7.94 7.40 -9.26
C MET A 154 8.28 6.16 -10.09
N PHE A 155 7.49 5.09 -9.95
CA PHE A 155 7.59 3.92 -10.83
C PHE A 155 6.21 3.46 -11.30
N SER A 156 6.17 2.88 -12.50
CA SER A 156 4.98 2.21 -13.02
C SER A 156 4.72 0.90 -12.25
N PRO A 157 3.46 0.48 -12.06
CA PRO A 157 3.12 -0.73 -11.30
C PRO A 157 3.45 -2.05 -12.02
N PHE A 158 4.56 -2.13 -12.77
CA PHE A 158 5.06 -3.39 -13.33
C PHE A 158 5.32 -4.45 -12.24
N ALA A 159 5.61 -4.00 -11.02
CA ALA A 159 5.77 -4.82 -9.82
C ALA A 159 4.55 -5.68 -9.46
N ILE A 160 3.39 -5.45 -10.08
CA ILE A 160 2.18 -6.24 -9.89
C ILE A 160 1.59 -6.74 -11.22
N SER A 161 2.40 -6.73 -12.28
CA SER A 161 2.03 -7.29 -13.58
C SER A 161 1.55 -8.75 -13.46
N PRO A 162 0.83 -9.30 -14.45
CA PRO A 162 0.31 -10.67 -14.39
C PRO A 162 1.35 -11.78 -14.21
N ARG A 163 2.63 -11.46 -14.39
CA ARG A 163 3.74 -12.39 -14.17
C ARG A 163 4.09 -12.57 -12.68
N VAL A 164 3.77 -11.58 -11.85
CA VAL A 164 4.07 -11.59 -10.41
C VAL A 164 3.05 -12.44 -9.67
N LYS A 165 3.53 -13.38 -8.86
CA LYS A 165 2.67 -14.29 -8.09
C LYS A 165 2.49 -13.83 -6.65
N PHE A 166 1.23 -13.66 -6.27
CA PHE A 166 0.77 -13.46 -4.90
C PHE A 166 -0.09 -14.63 -4.46
N ASN A 167 0.31 -15.36 -3.42
CA ASN A 167 -0.51 -16.47 -2.91
C ASN A 167 -1.50 -15.97 -1.85
N ASN A 168 -1.12 -14.92 -1.12
CA ASN A 168 -1.81 -14.50 0.11
C ASN A 168 -2.13 -13.01 0.16
N MET A 169 -2.08 -12.28 -0.96
CA MET A 169 -2.27 -10.82 -0.97
C MET A 169 -3.70 -10.46 -0.55
N ILE A 170 -3.81 -9.68 0.54
CA ILE A 170 -5.07 -9.18 1.11
C ILE A 170 -5.19 -7.67 0.89
N THR A 171 -4.10 -6.93 1.00
CA THR A 171 -4.09 -5.46 0.93
C THR A 171 -3.05 -4.94 -0.07
N LEU A 172 -3.50 -4.11 -0.99
CA LEU A 172 -2.65 -3.46 -1.99
C LEU A 172 -2.96 -1.96 -2.02
N ASP A 173 -1.94 -1.14 -1.75
CA ASP A 173 -2.00 0.31 -1.87
C ASP A 173 -0.99 0.81 -2.91
N MET A 174 -1.54 1.45 -3.94
CA MET A 174 -0.82 2.02 -5.07
C MET A 174 -1.11 3.50 -5.28
N SER A 175 -1.64 4.18 -4.25
CA SER A 175 -2.04 5.58 -4.34
C SER A 175 -0.90 6.46 -4.87
N GLY A 176 -1.16 7.46 -5.70
CA GLY A 176 -0.15 8.37 -6.23
C GLY A 176 0.79 7.78 -7.28
N LEU A 177 0.67 6.48 -7.63
CA LEU A 177 1.41 5.93 -8.77
C LEU A 177 0.82 6.46 -10.09
N LYS A 178 1.69 6.78 -11.04
CA LYS A 178 1.29 7.10 -12.42
C LYS A 178 0.97 5.80 -13.18
N ILE A 179 -0.17 5.19 -12.85
CA ILE A 179 -0.60 3.92 -13.42
C ILE A 179 -1.03 4.11 -14.89
N GLY A 180 -1.85 5.11 -15.17
CA GLY A 180 -2.46 5.27 -16.49
C GLY A 180 -3.31 4.06 -16.92
N GLU A 181 -3.98 4.15 -18.06
CA GLU A 181 -4.92 3.10 -18.48
C GLU A 181 -4.22 1.76 -18.77
N LYS A 182 -3.10 1.80 -19.50
CA LYS A 182 -2.37 0.61 -19.94
C LYS A 182 -1.80 -0.17 -18.77
N ALA A 183 -1.12 0.48 -17.83
CA ALA A 183 -0.54 -0.23 -16.70
C ALA A 183 -1.65 -0.79 -15.81
N PHE A 184 -2.75 -0.04 -15.60
CA PHE A 184 -3.89 -0.55 -14.83
C PHE A 184 -4.50 -1.82 -15.44
N LYS A 185 -4.77 -1.81 -16.75
CA LYS A 185 -5.27 -3.00 -17.46
C LYS A 185 -4.33 -4.22 -17.30
N SER A 186 -3.04 -3.99 -17.11
CA SER A 186 -2.08 -5.03 -16.76
C SER A 186 -2.29 -5.55 -15.33
N VAL A 187 -2.43 -4.64 -14.36
CA VAL A 187 -2.68 -4.98 -12.94
C VAL A 187 -3.89 -5.89 -12.76
N ILE A 188 -5.05 -5.50 -13.32
CA ILE A 188 -6.30 -6.27 -13.16
C ILE A 188 -6.34 -7.57 -13.96
N ARG A 189 -5.28 -7.88 -14.70
CA ARG A 189 -5.10 -9.20 -15.32
C ARG A 189 -4.27 -10.13 -14.45
N ASN A 190 -3.75 -9.67 -13.31
CA ASN A 190 -3.00 -10.51 -12.40
C ASN A 190 -3.93 -11.49 -11.66
N GLN A 191 -3.98 -12.70 -12.18
CA GLN A 191 -4.81 -13.81 -11.68
C GLN A 191 -4.46 -14.28 -10.26
N SER A 192 -3.35 -13.83 -9.69
CA SER A 192 -2.94 -14.20 -8.33
C SER A 192 -3.59 -13.31 -7.26
N LEU A 193 -4.20 -12.17 -7.64
CA LEU A 193 -4.88 -11.25 -6.71
C LEU A 193 -6.25 -11.76 -6.18
N LYS A 194 -6.58 -13.04 -6.37
CA LYS A 194 -7.88 -13.67 -6.03
C LYS A 194 -8.30 -13.50 -4.57
N SER A 195 -7.34 -13.31 -3.66
CA SER A 195 -7.56 -13.12 -2.22
C SER A 195 -7.58 -11.64 -1.81
N LEU A 196 -7.38 -10.70 -2.75
CA LEU A 196 -7.30 -9.28 -2.44
C LEU A 196 -8.65 -8.78 -1.91
N GLU A 197 -8.64 -8.27 -0.68
CA GLU A 197 -9.82 -7.73 -0.02
C GLU A 197 -9.82 -6.19 -0.02
N ASN A 198 -8.65 -5.56 0.00
CA ASN A 198 -8.49 -4.11 0.11
C ASN A 198 -7.60 -3.57 -1.02
N LEU A 199 -8.18 -2.73 -1.89
CA LEU A 199 -7.46 -2.04 -2.95
C LEU A 199 -7.57 -0.52 -2.77
N THR A 200 -6.42 0.14 -2.74
CA THR A 200 -6.33 1.62 -2.67
C THR A 200 -5.55 2.14 -3.87
N VAL A 201 -6.17 3.03 -4.66
CA VAL A 201 -5.63 3.65 -5.88
C VAL A 201 -5.98 5.14 -5.93
N ARG A 202 -5.71 5.86 -4.83
CA ARG A 202 -5.99 7.31 -4.75
C ARG A 202 -5.02 8.09 -5.62
N GLU A 203 -5.42 9.21 -6.22
CA GLU A 203 -4.53 10.08 -6.99
C GLU A 203 -3.72 9.34 -8.10
N CYS A 204 -4.35 8.35 -8.75
CA CYS A 204 -3.72 7.54 -9.80
C CYS A 204 -4.06 8.05 -11.22
N ARG A 205 -4.78 9.18 -11.33
CA ARG A 205 -5.27 9.77 -12.58
C ARG A 205 -6.17 8.82 -13.38
N LEU A 206 -7.04 8.09 -12.68
CA LEU A 206 -7.93 7.08 -13.26
C LEU A 206 -9.23 7.71 -13.77
N GLY A 207 -9.64 7.34 -14.99
CA GLY A 207 -10.90 7.79 -15.62
C GLY A 207 -12.05 6.79 -15.51
N TRP A 208 -13.17 7.03 -16.20
CA TRP A 208 -14.28 6.07 -16.28
C TRP A 208 -13.86 4.76 -16.99
N GLU A 209 -12.85 4.81 -17.85
CA GLU A 209 -12.25 3.67 -18.57
C GLU A 209 -11.65 2.64 -17.59
N PHE A 210 -11.18 3.11 -16.44
CA PHE A 210 -10.73 2.24 -15.35
C PHE A 210 -11.91 1.40 -14.83
N ILE A 211 -13.06 2.03 -14.58
CA ILE A 211 -14.24 1.32 -14.08
C ILE A 211 -14.75 0.36 -15.13
N GLU A 212 -14.83 0.77 -16.40
CA GLU A 212 -15.21 -0.09 -17.51
C GLU A 212 -14.36 -1.36 -17.56
N ALA A 213 -13.04 -1.22 -17.41
CA ALA A 213 -12.14 -2.36 -17.37
C ALA A 213 -12.35 -3.22 -16.11
N LEU A 214 -12.57 -2.60 -14.95
CA LEU A 214 -12.73 -3.28 -13.66
C LEU A 214 -14.03 -4.08 -13.55
N VAL A 215 -15.13 -3.58 -14.13
CA VAL A 215 -16.44 -4.25 -14.12
C VAL A 215 -16.62 -5.26 -15.26
N ASN A 216 -15.63 -5.38 -16.14
CA ASN A 216 -15.66 -6.32 -17.25
C ASN A 216 -15.79 -7.77 -16.73
N PRO A 217 -16.76 -8.57 -17.20
CA PRO A 217 -17.00 -9.94 -16.71
C PRO A 217 -15.81 -10.90 -16.83
N THR A 218 -14.85 -10.60 -17.70
CA THR A 218 -13.62 -11.40 -17.85
C THR A 218 -12.61 -11.17 -16.72
N ILE A 219 -12.77 -10.11 -15.93
CA ILE A 219 -11.95 -9.80 -14.76
C ILE A 219 -12.49 -10.56 -13.56
N ASN A 220 -11.77 -11.61 -13.17
CA ASN A 220 -12.12 -12.49 -12.05
C ASN A 220 -11.08 -12.47 -10.91
N CYS A 221 -10.00 -11.71 -11.07
CA CYS A 221 -8.93 -11.67 -10.08
C CYS A 221 -9.29 -10.90 -8.81
N LEU A 222 -10.35 -10.08 -8.81
CA LEU A 222 -10.77 -9.26 -7.67
C LEU A 222 -12.07 -9.76 -7.01
N LYS A 223 -12.34 -11.07 -7.14
CA LYS A 223 -13.58 -11.69 -6.62
C LYS A 223 -13.79 -11.60 -5.11
N SER A 224 -12.73 -11.34 -4.35
CA SER A 224 -12.76 -11.22 -2.88
C SER A 224 -12.72 -9.77 -2.40
N LEU A 225 -12.75 -8.80 -3.33
CA LEU A 225 -12.59 -7.39 -3.01
C LEU A 225 -13.80 -6.89 -2.19
N LYS A 226 -13.51 -6.32 -1.01
CA LYS A 226 -14.50 -5.76 -0.07
C LYS A 226 -14.34 -4.26 0.09
N THR A 227 -13.12 -3.74 -0.05
CA THR A 227 -12.79 -2.32 0.12
C THR A 227 -12.12 -1.80 -1.15
N LEU A 228 -12.70 -0.77 -1.74
CA LEU A 228 -12.14 -0.08 -2.90
C LEU A 228 -12.07 1.43 -2.64
N LYS A 229 -10.84 1.97 -2.60
CA LYS A 229 -10.62 3.40 -2.35
C LYS A 229 -10.01 4.06 -3.58
N MET A 230 -10.72 5.00 -4.17
CA MET A 230 -10.39 5.64 -5.45
C MET A 230 -10.46 7.17 -5.36
N ASN A 231 -10.27 7.74 -4.17
CA ASN A 231 -10.32 9.19 -3.96
C ASN A 231 -9.34 9.93 -4.88
N ASP A 232 -9.68 11.16 -5.24
CA ASP A 232 -8.85 12.04 -6.07
C ASP A 232 -8.51 11.41 -7.43
N ASN A 233 -9.54 11.07 -8.20
CA ASN A 233 -9.40 10.55 -9.56
C ASN A 233 -10.40 11.27 -10.49
N LYS A 234 -10.62 10.75 -11.70
CA LYS A 234 -11.49 11.32 -12.74
C LYS A 234 -12.60 10.34 -13.14
N ILE A 235 -13.17 9.63 -12.17
CA ILE A 235 -14.14 8.55 -12.41
C ILE A 235 -15.41 9.06 -13.12
N SER A 236 -15.88 10.28 -12.82
CA SER A 236 -17.02 10.96 -13.45
C SER A 236 -18.38 10.26 -13.30
N ASN A 237 -19.47 10.90 -13.78
CA ASN A 237 -20.80 10.28 -13.85
C ASN A 237 -20.78 8.94 -14.57
N LYS A 238 -20.09 8.87 -15.72
CA LYS A 238 -20.03 7.67 -16.55
C LYS A 238 -19.44 6.48 -15.78
N GLY A 239 -18.35 6.70 -15.05
CA GLY A 239 -17.76 5.66 -14.22
C GLY A 239 -18.68 5.24 -13.08
N MET A 240 -19.36 6.20 -12.43
CA MET A 240 -20.31 5.89 -11.36
C MET A 240 -21.51 5.06 -11.85
N ILE A 241 -22.05 5.38 -13.03
CA ILE A 241 -23.15 4.64 -13.68
C ILE A 241 -22.72 3.21 -14.06
N LEU A 242 -21.50 3.04 -14.57
CA LEU A 242 -20.96 1.71 -14.86
C LEU A 242 -20.83 0.88 -13.58
N LEU A 243 -20.33 1.51 -12.51
CA LEU A 243 -20.12 0.84 -11.24
C LEU A 243 -21.44 0.45 -10.57
N SER A 244 -22.44 1.33 -10.57
CA SER A 244 -23.78 1.08 -9.98
C SER A 244 -24.53 -0.06 -10.65
N ASN A 245 -24.29 -0.27 -11.95
CA ASN A 245 -24.87 -1.39 -12.69
C ASN A 245 -24.06 -2.70 -12.59
N SER A 246 -22.90 -2.68 -11.93
CA SER A 246 -21.98 -3.82 -11.91
C SER A 246 -22.20 -4.77 -10.73
N LYS A 247 -21.76 -6.02 -10.89
CA LYS A 247 -21.64 -6.98 -9.77
C LYS A 247 -20.55 -6.58 -8.77
N LEU A 248 -19.56 -5.78 -9.19
CA LEU A 248 -18.47 -5.37 -8.31
C LEU A 248 -19.01 -4.57 -7.12
N LEU A 249 -19.90 -3.60 -7.35
CA LEU A 249 -20.41 -2.79 -6.24
C LEU A 249 -21.26 -3.64 -5.27
N SER A 250 -21.93 -4.69 -5.76
CA SER A 250 -22.71 -5.60 -4.91
C SER A 250 -21.89 -6.43 -3.91
N GLN A 251 -20.59 -6.67 -4.17
CA GLN A 251 -19.70 -7.39 -3.24
C GLN A 251 -18.94 -6.45 -2.29
N LEU A 252 -18.88 -5.14 -2.59
CA LEU A 252 -18.14 -4.18 -1.78
C LEU A 252 -18.87 -3.89 -0.46
N THR A 253 -18.06 -3.74 0.59
CA THR A 253 -18.48 -3.27 1.91
C THR A 253 -18.14 -1.80 2.11
N ILE A 254 -17.00 -1.35 1.55
CA ILE A 254 -16.50 0.02 1.67
C ILE A 254 -16.12 0.51 0.28
N ILE A 255 -16.63 1.67 -0.11
CA ILE A 255 -16.16 2.41 -1.27
C ILE A 255 -15.89 3.87 -0.93
N GLU A 256 -14.74 4.37 -1.37
CA GLU A 256 -14.41 5.79 -1.25
C GLU A 256 -14.15 6.37 -2.65
N LEU A 257 -14.91 7.40 -2.99
CA LEU A 257 -14.97 8.07 -4.29
C LEU A 257 -14.88 9.59 -4.13
N ASP A 258 -14.24 10.07 -3.08
CA ASP A 258 -14.10 11.51 -2.85
C ASP A 258 -13.32 12.17 -3.99
N ILE A 259 -13.68 13.40 -4.39
CA ILE A 259 -12.95 14.16 -5.43
C ILE A 259 -12.83 13.34 -6.74
N ASN A 260 -13.96 13.05 -7.39
CA ASN A 260 -14.00 12.20 -8.59
C ASN A 260 -14.79 12.79 -9.76
N PHE A 261 -15.16 14.07 -9.67
CA PHE A 261 -16.00 14.76 -10.67
C PHE A 261 -17.34 14.03 -10.90
N ILE A 262 -17.86 13.36 -9.87
CA ILE A 262 -19.19 12.75 -9.90
C ILE A 262 -20.19 13.87 -9.64
N GLY A 263 -21.21 13.98 -10.48
CA GLY A 263 -22.34 14.88 -10.31
C GLY A 263 -23.61 14.14 -9.93
N ILE A 264 -24.72 14.89 -9.93
CA ILE A 264 -26.02 14.37 -9.44
C ILE A 264 -26.47 13.13 -10.22
N GLU A 265 -26.27 13.09 -11.54
CA GLU A 265 -26.62 11.94 -12.38
C GLU A 265 -25.88 10.66 -11.94
N GLY A 266 -24.56 10.77 -11.67
CA GLY A 266 -23.79 9.65 -11.17
C GLY A 266 -24.27 9.19 -9.79
N ALA A 267 -24.56 10.12 -8.89
CA ALA A 267 -25.08 9.83 -7.56
C ALA A 267 -26.45 9.14 -7.60
N THR A 268 -27.38 9.65 -8.43
CA THR A 268 -28.71 9.07 -8.62
C THR A 268 -28.65 7.63 -9.12
N SER A 269 -27.67 7.28 -9.96
CA SER A 269 -27.52 5.88 -10.41
C SER A 269 -27.30 4.86 -9.27
N ILE A 270 -26.75 5.30 -8.13
CA ILE A 270 -26.63 4.48 -6.93
C ILE A 270 -28.00 4.27 -6.30
N LEU A 271 -28.80 5.33 -6.21
CA LEU A 271 -30.16 5.29 -5.66
C LEU A 271 -31.08 4.41 -6.49
N GLU A 272 -30.95 4.41 -7.81
CA GLU A 272 -31.73 3.54 -8.70
C GLU A 272 -31.37 2.06 -8.55
N ASN A 273 -30.19 1.76 -8.00
CA ASN A 273 -29.64 0.39 -7.91
C ASN A 273 -29.37 -0.07 -6.47
N TYR A 274 -29.81 0.68 -5.45
CA TYR A 274 -29.43 0.50 -4.05
C TYR A 274 -29.67 -0.92 -3.51
N GLU A 275 -30.74 -1.59 -3.96
CA GLU A 275 -31.12 -2.96 -3.57
C GLU A 275 -30.05 -4.02 -3.94
N LYS A 276 -29.19 -3.71 -4.91
CA LYS A 276 -28.08 -4.58 -5.32
C LYS A 276 -26.92 -4.53 -4.33
N PHE A 277 -26.80 -3.47 -3.53
CA PHE A 277 -25.63 -3.19 -2.68
C PHE A 277 -25.80 -3.73 -1.26
N LYS A 278 -26.21 -4.98 -1.13
CA LYS A 278 -26.61 -5.62 0.14
C LYS A 278 -25.49 -5.73 1.18
N HIS A 279 -24.24 -5.63 0.75
CA HIS A 279 -23.07 -5.71 1.62
C HIS A 279 -22.44 -4.35 1.93
N LEU A 280 -22.89 -3.28 1.26
CA LEU A 280 -22.31 -1.96 1.40
C LEU A 280 -22.63 -1.39 2.78
N LYS A 281 -21.59 -0.98 3.50
CA LYS A 281 -21.67 -0.37 4.83
C LYS A 281 -21.22 1.08 4.84
N TYR A 282 -20.36 1.46 3.90
CA TYR A 282 -19.83 2.82 3.82
C TYR A 282 -19.58 3.22 2.36
N ILE A 283 -20.10 4.39 2.00
CA ILE A 283 -19.81 5.06 0.74
C ILE A 283 -19.44 6.52 1.01
N SER A 284 -18.23 6.90 0.58
CA SER A 284 -17.78 8.29 0.63
C SER A 284 -17.81 8.92 -0.75
N LEU A 285 -18.43 10.09 -0.84
CA LEU A 285 -18.65 10.85 -2.06
C LEU A 285 -18.29 12.33 -1.87
N LYS A 286 -17.49 12.66 -0.85
CA LYS A 286 -17.14 14.05 -0.49
C LYS A 286 -16.49 14.80 -1.62
N ASN A 287 -16.63 16.13 -1.61
CA ASN A 287 -15.94 17.02 -2.54
C ASN A 287 -16.17 16.65 -4.03
N ASN A 288 -17.36 16.11 -4.35
CA ASN A 288 -17.83 15.87 -5.71
C ASN A 288 -18.81 16.98 -6.14
N ASN A 289 -19.14 17.04 -7.43
CA ASN A 289 -19.88 18.15 -8.02
C ASN A 289 -21.40 17.87 -8.13
N PHE A 290 -22.07 17.69 -6.99
CA PHE A 290 -23.51 17.40 -6.98
C PHE A 290 -24.42 18.60 -7.30
N GLY A 291 -23.85 19.82 -7.34
CA GLY A 291 -24.61 21.05 -7.49
C GLY A 291 -25.59 21.28 -6.31
N LYS A 292 -26.56 22.21 -6.49
CA LYS A 292 -27.51 22.58 -5.42
C LYS A 292 -28.61 21.53 -5.15
N LYS A 293 -28.69 20.44 -5.93
CA LYS A 293 -29.77 19.42 -5.82
C LYS A 293 -29.42 18.24 -4.88
N LEU A 294 -28.47 18.42 -3.97
CA LEU A 294 -27.99 17.35 -3.07
C LEU A 294 -29.01 16.92 -1.98
N LEU A 295 -30.05 17.71 -1.70
CA LEU A 295 -30.95 17.46 -0.57
C LEU A 295 -31.66 16.09 -0.63
N GLU A 296 -32.02 15.62 -1.84
CA GLU A 296 -32.66 14.30 -2.02
C GLU A 296 -31.70 13.13 -1.80
N PHE A 297 -30.39 13.33 -1.99
CA PHE A 297 -29.38 12.27 -1.82
C PHE A 297 -29.11 11.97 -0.33
N ARG A 298 -29.22 12.99 0.53
CA ARG A 298 -28.91 12.90 1.97
C ARG A 298 -29.91 12.09 2.78
N GLU A 299 -31.14 11.96 2.29
CA GLU A 299 -32.22 11.25 2.99
C GLU A 299 -32.31 9.76 2.57
N CYS A 300 -31.49 9.32 1.61
CA CYS A 300 -31.53 7.96 1.10
C CYS A 300 -30.71 6.99 1.95
N ASN A 301 -31.40 6.05 2.61
CA ASN A 301 -30.79 4.86 3.18
C ASN A 301 -30.35 3.89 2.07
N ILE A 302 -29.12 4.01 1.57
CA ILE A 302 -28.53 3.04 0.64
C ILE A 302 -28.23 1.75 1.40
N SER A 303 -29.17 0.81 1.50
CA SER A 303 -28.96 -0.53 2.10
C SER A 303 -28.34 -0.52 3.50
N ASN A 304 -28.66 0.48 4.33
CA ASN A 304 -28.07 0.76 5.66
C ASN A 304 -26.59 1.20 5.66
N ALA A 305 -26.03 1.54 4.50
CA ALA A 305 -24.71 2.11 4.40
C ALA A 305 -24.69 3.54 4.94
N ILE A 306 -23.61 3.89 5.64
CA ILE A 306 -23.29 5.27 5.96
C ILE A 306 -22.87 5.96 4.65
N VAL A 307 -23.61 6.98 4.26
CA VAL A 307 -23.31 7.83 3.11
C VAL A 307 -22.64 9.09 3.65
N ASP A 308 -21.35 9.24 3.35
CA ASP A 308 -20.60 10.43 3.73
C ASP A 308 -20.37 11.30 2.48
N ASP A 309 -21.20 12.32 2.35
CA ASP A 309 -21.30 13.18 1.16
C ASP A 309 -20.96 14.64 1.44
N CYS A 310 -20.33 14.92 2.59
CA CYS A 310 -20.00 16.28 3.01
C CYS A 310 -19.31 17.06 1.87
N ILE A 311 -20.00 18.12 1.41
CA ILE A 311 -19.52 19.13 0.46
C ILE A 311 -18.44 19.98 1.13
#